data_AF-A0A1F7X1K5-F1
#
_entry.id   AF-A0A1F7X1K5-F1
#
_cell.length_a   1.000
_cell.length_b   1.000
_cell.length_c   1.000
_cell.angle_alpha   90.00
_cell.angle_beta   90.00
_cell.angle_gamma   90.00
#
_symmetry.space_group_name_H-M   'P 1'
#
loop_
_entity.id
_entity.type
_entity.pdbx_description
1 polymer ?
#
loop_
_entity_poly.entity_id
_entity_poly.type
_entity_poly.pdbx_seq_one_letter_code
_entity_poly.pdbx_strand_id
1 'polypeptide(L)'
;MDKVTKRQKNIVRQNVIESLKDIGGGTISGLKSDVLRPGDFMEQLFGPPKMEKYSGEINPGEALEINDVFSGQREEKQKVQKQLALERKLRAEESARFEKKSNELKLQLHAIMEEVQKLAETTQDLGQELQIASMQAPVEPGLYHVIFFEKLLEFLKSFRKKIEAGSIWLQATNKRAEKKNYWARYKKHGGKFLLSPDHYLTRNAG
;
A
#
# COMPACT_ATOMS: atom_id res chain seq x y z
N MET A 1 44.19 -16.55 -59.68
CA MET A 1 43.01 -16.02 -60.38
C MET A 1 42.18 -17.23 -60.75
N ASP A 2 40.95 -17.36 -60.25
CA ASP A 2 39.79 -17.77 -61.05
C ASP A 2 38.51 -17.74 -60.22
N LYS A 3 37.44 -17.29 -60.88
CA LYS A 3 36.30 -16.58 -60.31
C LYS A 3 35.16 -17.53 -59.90
N VAL A 4 34.47 -17.07 -58.87
CA VAL A 4 33.18 -17.51 -58.32
C VAL A 4 32.09 -17.62 -59.39
N THR A 5 31.29 -18.70 -59.36
CA THR A 5 29.93 -18.70 -59.91
C THR A 5 28.96 -19.44 -58.97
N LYS A 6 28.15 -18.68 -58.24
CA LYS A 6 27.02 -19.15 -57.42
C LYS A 6 25.87 -19.58 -58.34
N ARG A 7 25.33 -20.81 -58.16
CA ARG A 7 24.00 -21.20 -58.68
C ARG A 7 22.95 -21.01 -57.59
N GLN A 8 22.11 -19.99 -57.73
CA GLN A 8 20.90 -19.80 -56.92
C GLN A 8 19.86 -20.88 -57.28
N LYS A 9 19.41 -21.66 -56.30
CA LYS A 9 18.23 -22.52 -56.43
C LYS A 9 16.99 -21.66 -56.12
N ASN A 10 16.26 -21.28 -57.16
CA ASN A 10 14.90 -20.75 -57.02
C ASN A 10 13.97 -21.90 -56.60
N ILE A 11 13.57 -21.91 -55.33
CA ILE A 11 12.48 -22.76 -54.84
C ILE A 11 11.18 -22.02 -55.19
N VAL A 12 10.59 -22.39 -56.33
CA VAL A 12 9.23 -21.96 -56.69
C VAL A 12 8.27 -22.66 -55.74
N ARG A 13 7.55 -21.88 -54.93
CA ARG A 13 6.49 -22.38 -54.05
C ARG A 13 5.32 -22.82 -54.93
N GLN A 14 5.02 -24.11 -54.97
CA GLN A 14 3.80 -24.62 -55.60
C GLN A 14 2.59 -24.14 -54.78
N ASN A 15 1.60 -23.59 -55.46
CA ASN A 15 0.36 -23.10 -54.85
C ASN A 15 -0.53 -24.28 -54.48
N VAL A 16 -0.95 -24.34 -53.23
CA VAL A 16 -1.86 -25.36 -52.66
C VAL A 16 -3.20 -25.46 -53.40
N ILE A 17 -3.58 -24.39 -54.11
CA ILE A 17 -4.81 -24.32 -54.90
C ILE A 17 -4.73 -25.23 -56.14
N GLU A 18 -3.53 -25.47 -56.68
CA GLU A 18 -3.34 -26.32 -57.87
C GLU A 18 -3.48 -27.80 -57.52
N SER A 19 -3.04 -28.21 -56.32
CA SER A 19 -3.25 -29.58 -55.80
C SER A 19 -4.72 -29.91 -55.50
N LEU A 20 -5.57 -28.90 -55.24
CA LEU A 20 -7.02 -29.09 -55.08
C LEU A 20 -7.74 -29.26 -56.43
N LYS A 21 -7.19 -28.69 -57.50
CA LYS A 21 -7.77 -28.78 -58.85
C LYS A 21 -7.61 -30.17 -59.47
N ASP A 22 -6.50 -30.86 -59.19
CA ASP A 22 -6.25 -32.23 -59.68
C ASP A 22 -7.05 -33.31 -58.94
N ILE A 23 -7.61 -33.01 -57.76
CA ILE A 23 -8.46 -33.94 -57.00
C ILE A 23 -9.88 -34.04 -57.59
N GLY A 24 -10.33 -33.04 -58.35
CA GLY A 24 -11.71 -32.97 -58.87
C GLY A 24 -12.01 -33.87 -60.08
N GLY A 25 -10.99 -34.46 -60.72
CA GLY A 25 -11.14 -35.18 -62.00
C GLY A 25 -11.18 -36.70 -61.93
N GLY A 26 -10.88 -37.33 -60.78
CA GLY A 26 -10.42 -38.73 -60.74
C GLY A 26 -11.22 -39.77 -59.94
N THR A 27 -12.34 -39.45 -59.29
CA THR A 27 -12.90 -40.35 -58.25
C THR A 27 -14.43 -40.57 -58.29
N ILE A 28 -15.11 -40.30 -59.41
CA ILE A 28 -16.58 -40.39 -59.48
C ILE A 28 -17.10 -41.86 -59.42
N SER A 29 -16.33 -42.85 -59.88
CA SER A 29 -16.78 -44.26 -59.89
C SER A 29 -16.62 -44.99 -58.56
N GLY A 30 -15.78 -44.51 -57.63
CA GLY A 30 -15.60 -45.12 -56.31
C GLY A 30 -16.56 -44.61 -55.23
N LEU A 31 -17.16 -43.44 -55.42
CA LEU A 31 -18.03 -42.79 -54.42
C LEU A 31 -19.46 -43.34 -54.39
N LYS A 32 -19.95 -44.02 -55.43
CA LYS A 32 -21.35 -44.48 -55.45
C LYS A 32 -21.64 -45.66 -54.51
N SER A 33 -20.64 -46.46 -54.16
CA SER A 33 -20.82 -47.62 -53.27
C SER A 33 -20.63 -47.31 -51.78
N ASP A 34 -19.91 -46.24 -51.43
CA ASP A 34 -19.62 -45.87 -50.02
C ASP A 34 -20.54 -44.78 -49.45
N VAL A 35 -21.41 -44.17 -50.26
CA VAL A 35 -22.30 -43.05 -49.85
C VAL A 35 -23.59 -43.51 -49.15
N LEU A 36 -23.78 -44.81 -48.89
CA LEU A 36 -25.01 -45.32 -48.26
C LEU A 36 -25.12 -45.02 -46.75
N ARG A 37 -24.09 -44.46 -46.10
CA ARG A 37 -24.13 -44.06 -44.69
C ARG A 37 -23.44 -42.70 -44.46
N PRO A 38 -24.18 -41.60 -44.37
CA PRO A 38 -23.60 -40.26 -44.18
C PRO A 38 -22.83 -40.08 -42.85
N GLY A 39 -23.03 -40.97 -41.86
CA GLY A 39 -22.29 -40.97 -40.60
C GLY A 39 -20.82 -41.40 -40.75
N ASP A 40 -20.57 -42.46 -41.51
CA ASP A 40 -19.24 -43.08 -41.63
C ASP A 40 -18.27 -42.19 -42.42
N PHE A 41 -18.77 -41.41 -43.40
CA PHE A 41 -17.95 -40.47 -44.18
C PHE A 41 -17.44 -39.30 -43.32
N MET A 42 -18.26 -38.77 -42.41
CA MET A 42 -17.82 -37.69 -41.51
C MET A 42 -16.84 -38.19 -40.45
N GLU A 43 -17.04 -39.40 -39.93
CA GLU A 43 -16.10 -40.05 -38.99
C GLU A 43 -14.75 -40.36 -39.64
N GLN A 44 -14.74 -40.71 -40.92
CA GLN A 44 -13.52 -40.97 -41.68
C GLN A 44 -12.80 -39.68 -42.12
N LEU A 45 -13.52 -38.58 -42.36
CA LEU A 45 -12.95 -37.28 -42.75
C LEU A 45 -12.35 -36.52 -41.55
N PHE A 46 -13.00 -36.59 -40.39
CA PHE A 46 -12.57 -35.90 -39.16
C PHE A 46 -11.82 -36.79 -38.17
N GLY A 47 -11.76 -38.10 -38.43
CA GLY A 47 -11.25 -39.12 -37.51
C GLY A 47 -12.22 -39.37 -36.36
N PRO A 48 -12.15 -40.54 -35.69
CA PRO A 48 -12.90 -40.76 -34.45
C PRO A 48 -12.52 -39.63 -33.48
N PRO A 49 -13.49 -39.07 -32.72
CA PRO A 49 -13.20 -37.98 -31.80
C PRO A 49 -12.05 -38.42 -30.92
N LYS A 50 -10.92 -37.68 -30.99
CA LYS A 50 -9.77 -37.95 -30.14
C LYS A 50 -10.29 -37.94 -28.71
N MET A 51 -10.36 -39.12 -28.10
CA MET A 51 -10.55 -39.23 -26.66
C MET A 51 -9.32 -38.58 -26.04
N GLU A 52 -9.43 -37.30 -25.68
CA GLU A 52 -8.39 -36.63 -24.92
C GLU A 52 -8.16 -37.47 -23.66
N LYS A 53 -6.91 -37.87 -23.45
CA LYS A 53 -6.54 -38.71 -22.31
C LYS A 53 -6.74 -37.89 -21.06
N TYR A 54 -7.88 -38.08 -20.41
CA TYR A 54 -8.23 -37.44 -19.17
C TYR A 54 -7.20 -37.83 -18.11
N SER A 55 -6.47 -36.86 -17.58
CA SER A 55 -5.44 -37.05 -16.56
C SER A 55 -5.82 -36.26 -15.32
N GLY A 56 -6.36 -36.95 -14.31
CA GLY A 56 -6.71 -36.36 -13.03
C GLY A 56 -6.82 -37.42 -11.93
N GLU A 57 -6.55 -37.02 -10.69
CA GLU A 57 -6.66 -37.89 -9.52
C GLU A 57 -8.12 -38.00 -9.07
N ILE A 58 -8.58 -39.23 -8.79
CA ILE A 58 -9.92 -39.53 -8.27
C ILE A 58 -9.81 -39.64 -6.76
N ASN A 59 -10.59 -38.84 -6.02
CA ASN A 59 -10.60 -38.94 -4.56
C ASN A 59 -11.60 -40.03 -4.10
N PRO A 60 -11.28 -40.78 -3.03
CA PRO A 60 -12.18 -41.80 -2.49
C PRO A 60 -13.53 -41.19 -2.09
N GLY A 61 -14.63 -41.74 -2.61
CA GLY A 61 -16.00 -41.29 -2.34
C GLY A 61 -16.58 -40.28 -3.34
N GLU A 62 -15.85 -39.91 -4.39
CA GLU A 62 -16.34 -39.02 -5.45
C GLU A 62 -17.16 -39.79 -6.50
N ALA A 63 -18.41 -39.37 -6.75
CA ALA A 63 -19.24 -39.93 -7.81
C ALA A 63 -18.77 -39.41 -9.17
N LEU A 64 -18.37 -40.33 -10.05
CA LEU A 64 -17.89 -40.02 -11.40
C LEU A 64 -19.02 -40.11 -12.41
N GLU A 65 -19.51 -38.97 -12.87
CA GLU A 65 -20.39 -38.91 -14.02
C GLU A 65 -19.56 -38.90 -15.31
N ILE A 66 -19.66 -39.98 -16.08
CA ILE A 66 -18.84 -40.22 -17.28
C ILE A 66 -19.04 -39.09 -18.32
N ASN A 67 -20.25 -38.53 -18.44
CA ASN A 67 -20.55 -37.40 -19.34
C ASN A 67 -19.83 -36.09 -18.97
N ASP A 68 -19.64 -35.81 -17.68
CA ASP A 68 -18.97 -34.58 -17.20
C ASP A 68 -17.45 -34.62 -17.44
N VAL A 69 -16.90 -35.83 -17.55
CA VAL A 69 -15.48 -36.07 -17.84
C VAL A 69 -15.20 -35.89 -19.33
N PHE A 70 -16.02 -36.46 -20.21
CA PHE A 70 -15.84 -36.34 -21.67
C PHE A 70 -16.20 -34.96 -22.24
N SER A 71 -17.02 -34.17 -21.54
CA SER A 71 -17.42 -32.83 -21.98
C SER A 71 -16.44 -31.71 -21.60
N GLY A 72 -15.36 -32.01 -20.87
CA GLY A 72 -14.38 -30.99 -20.42
C GLY A 72 -14.87 -30.11 -19.26
N GLN A 73 -16.16 -30.16 -18.91
CA GLN A 73 -16.78 -29.33 -17.87
C GLN A 73 -16.13 -29.48 -16.50
N ARG A 74 -15.59 -30.67 -16.20
CA ARG A 74 -14.93 -30.92 -14.91
C ARG A 74 -13.55 -30.27 -14.81
N GLU A 75 -12.80 -30.10 -15.91
CA GLU A 75 -11.58 -29.28 -15.91
C GLU A 75 -11.90 -27.80 -15.74
N GLU A 76 -12.96 -27.32 -16.38
CA GLU A 76 -13.43 -25.94 -16.23
C GLU A 76 -13.87 -25.68 -14.79
N LYS A 77 -14.67 -26.59 -14.19
CA LYS A 77 -15.06 -26.52 -12.77
C LYS A 77 -13.83 -26.51 -11.86
N GLN A 78 -12.81 -27.34 -12.11
CA GLN A 78 -11.56 -27.32 -11.33
C GLN A 78 -10.77 -26.01 -11.51
N LYS A 79 -10.68 -25.48 -12.74
CA LYS A 79 -10.02 -24.19 -13.02
C LYS A 79 -10.75 -23.05 -12.31
N VAL A 80 -12.07 -23.01 -12.38
CA VAL A 80 -12.93 -22.02 -11.70
C VAL A 80 -12.80 -22.13 -10.18
N GLN A 81 -12.79 -23.34 -9.62
CA GLN A 81 -12.59 -23.53 -8.18
C GLN A 81 -11.20 -23.05 -7.73
N LYS A 82 -10.15 -23.34 -8.50
CA LYS A 82 -8.79 -22.84 -8.23
C LYS A 82 -8.72 -21.32 -8.31
N GLN A 83 -9.37 -20.71 -9.30
CA GLN A 83 -9.46 -19.25 -9.42
C GLN A 83 -10.20 -18.63 -8.23
N LEU A 84 -11.34 -19.19 -7.83
CA LEU A 84 -12.12 -18.71 -6.70
C LEU A 84 -11.36 -18.85 -5.37
N ALA A 85 -10.64 -19.96 -5.18
CA ALA A 85 -9.79 -20.15 -4.00
C ALA A 85 -8.66 -19.12 -3.94
N LEU A 86 -8.03 -18.84 -5.09
CA LEU A 86 -6.99 -17.82 -5.19
C LEU A 86 -7.55 -16.42 -4.93
N GLU A 87 -8.70 -16.06 -5.52
CA GLU A 87 -9.37 -14.77 -5.29
C GLU A 87 -9.72 -14.58 -3.80
N ARG A 88 -10.30 -15.61 -3.17
CA ARG A 88 -10.61 -15.59 -1.72
C ARG A 88 -9.35 -15.39 -0.88
N LYS A 89 -8.26 -16.08 -1.22
CA LYS A 89 -6.98 -15.93 -0.52
C LYS A 89 -6.42 -14.52 -0.68
N LEU A 90 -6.39 -13.98 -1.91
CA LEU A 90 -5.92 -12.62 -2.15
C LEU A 90 -6.75 -11.59 -1.39
N ARG A 91 -8.09 -11.71 -1.42
CA ARG A 91 -8.99 -10.82 -0.69
C ARG A 91 -8.74 -10.87 0.82
N ALA A 92 -8.54 -12.06 1.39
CA ALA A 92 -8.21 -12.23 2.79
C ALA A 92 -6.85 -11.60 3.15
N GLU A 93 -5.84 -11.76 2.30
CA GLU A 93 -4.52 -11.13 2.46
C GLU A 93 -4.60 -9.60 2.38
N GLU A 94 -5.38 -9.07 1.45
CA GLU A 94 -5.64 -7.64 1.32
C GLU A 94 -6.33 -7.06 2.54
N SER A 95 -7.41 -7.70 3.02
CA SER A 95 -8.11 -7.30 4.25
C SER A 95 -7.18 -7.33 5.46
N ALA A 96 -6.41 -8.41 5.64
CA ALA A 96 -5.46 -8.51 6.74
C ALA A 96 -4.37 -7.43 6.67
N ARG A 97 -3.89 -7.09 5.46
CA ARG A 97 -2.91 -6.02 5.27
C ARG A 97 -3.50 -4.64 5.55
N PHE A 98 -4.75 -4.41 5.14
CA PHE A 98 -5.46 -3.17 5.41
C PHE A 98 -5.70 -2.97 6.90
N GLU A 99 -6.18 -4.01 7.60
CA GLU A 99 -6.37 -3.97 9.05
C GLU A 99 -5.07 -3.68 9.80
N LYS A 100 -3.97 -4.33 9.42
CA LYS A 100 -2.64 -4.05 10.01
C LYS A 100 -2.25 -2.59 9.87
N LYS A 101 -2.38 -2.03 8.66
CA LYS A 101 -2.08 -0.62 8.41
C LYS A 101 -3.00 0.33 9.18
N SER A 102 -4.30 0.02 9.22
CA SER A 102 -5.28 0.81 9.97
C SER A 102 -4.95 0.83 11.46
N ASN A 103 -4.59 -0.34 12.03
CA ASN A 103 -4.18 -0.45 13.43
C ASN A 103 -2.87 0.29 13.72
N GLU A 104 -1.89 0.23 12.80
CA GLU A 104 -0.65 0.99 12.91
C GLU A 104 -0.92 2.51 12.94
N LEU A 105 -1.76 3.01 12.03
CA LEU A 105 -2.15 4.42 12.00
C LEU A 105 -2.89 4.84 13.28
N LYS A 106 -3.77 3.98 13.81
CA LYS A 106 -4.45 4.22 15.10
C LYS A 106 -3.47 4.35 16.25
N LEU A 107 -2.49 3.45 16.33
CA LEU A 107 -1.47 3.48 17.38
C LEU A 107 -0.60 4.74 17.28
N GLN A 108 -0.15 5.09 16.07
CA GLN A 108 0.62 6.32 15.83
C GLN A 108 -0.18 7.56 16.23
N LEU A 109 -1.44 7.63 15.81
CA LEU A 109 -2.32 8.74 16.13
C LEU A 109 -2.52 8.89 17.65
N HIS A 110 -2.81 7.79 18.36
CA HIS A 110 -2.96 7.80 19.81
C HIS A 110 -1.70 8.29 20.52
N ALA A 111 -0.51 7.83 20.11
CA ALA A 111 0.75 8.28 20.70
C ALA A 111 0.96 9.79 20.51
N ILE A 112 0.67 10.31 19.32
CA ILE A 112 0.79 11.75 19.03
C ILE A 112 -0.21 12.55 19.86
N MET A 113 -1.46 12.09 19.97
CA MET A 113 -2.49 12.75 20.76
C MET A 113 -2.11 12.84 22.24
N GLU A 114 -1.55 11.76 22.81
CA GLU A 114 -1.04 11.79 24.19
C GLU A 114 0.09 12.81 24.37
N GLU A 115 1.02 12.92 23.40
CA GLU A 115 2.06 13.94 23.46
C GLU A 115 1.49 15.36 23.37
N VAL A 116 0.49 15.58 22.50
CA VAL A 116 -0.21 16.86 22.38
C VAL A 116 -0.92 17.21 23.69
N GLN A 117 -1.60 16.25 24.32
CA GLN A 117 -2.29 16.47 25.58
C GLN A 117 -1.31 16.85 26.71
N LYS A 118 -0.19 16.13 26.84
CA LYS A 118 0.86 16.47 27.82
C LYS A 118 1.41 17.88 27.60
N LEU A 119 1.56 18.32 26.35
CA LEU A 119 1.99 19.68 26.03
C LEU A 119 0.91 20.72 26.33
N ALA A 120 -0.35 20.38 26.06
CA ALA A 120 -1.51 21.22 26.36
C ALA A 120 -1.62 21.51 27.86
N GLU A 121 -1.46 20.50 28.72
CA GLU A 121 -1.47 20.68 30.18
C GLU A 121 -0.41 21.66 30.69
N THR A 122 0.73 21.75 30.00
CA THR A 122 1.80 22.69 30.35
C THR A 122 1.59 24.11 29.80
N THR A 123 0.56 24.34 28.98
CA THR A 123 0.32 25.61 28.30
C THR A 123 -1.04 26.19 28.70
N GLN A 124 -1.07 27.14 29.64
CA GLN A 124 -2.29 27.60 30.33
C GLN A 124 -3.48 27.97 29.41
N ASP A 125 -3.27 28.79 28.37
CA ASP A 125 -4.39 29.27 27.53
C ASP A 125 -4.64 28.40 26.29
N LEU A 126 -3.56 27.82 25.72
CA LEU A 126 -3.67 26.95 24.53
C LEU A 126 -4.16 25.54 24.90
N GLY A 127 -4.09 25.19 26.19
CA GLY A 127 -4.36 23.85 26.70
C GLY A 127 -5.78 23.36 26.48
N GLN A 128 -6.79 24.22 26.67
CA GLN A 128 -8.20 23.81 26.57
C GLN A 128 -8.61 23.44 25.15
N GLU A 129 -8.29 24.27 24.15
CA GLU A 129 -8.64 24.00 22.75
C GLU A 129 -7.88 22.78 22.21
N LEU A 130 -6.61 22.63 22.57
CA LEU A 130 -5.82 21.46 22.22
C LEU A 130 -6.33 20.18 22.86
N GLN A 131 -6.77 20.25 24.11
CA GLN A 131 -7.35 19.11 24.81
C GLN A 131 -8.63 18.66 24.12
N ILE A 132 -9.52 19.60 23.76
CA ILE A 132 -10.74 19.30 22.99
C ILE A 132 -10.38 18.66 21.63
N ALA A 133 -9.44 19.25 20.90
CA ALA A 133 -9.00 18.70 19.60
C ALA A 133 -8.38 17.30 19.73
N SER A 134 -7.65 17.03 20.82
CA SER A 134 -7.09 15.71 21.14
C SER A 134 -8.13 14.71 21.63
N MET A 135 -9.35 15.11 21.99
CA MET A 135 -10.41 14.16 22.37
C MET A 135 -11.34 13.80 21.21
N GLN A 136 -11.34 14.60 20.14
CA GLN A 136 -12.23 14.46 18.98
C GLN A 136 -11.64 13.63 17.83
N ALA A 137 -10.64 12.77 18.09
CA ALA A 137 -10.03 12.00 17.01
C ALA A 137 -11.02 11.02 16.34
N PRO A 138 -10.97 10.89 15.01
CA PRO A 138 -11.88 10.02 14.27
C PRO A 138 -11.60 8.54 14.52
N VAL A 139 -12.66 7.73 14.50
CA VAL A 139 -12.64 6.26 14.73
C VAL A 139 -11.83 5.50 13.66
N GLU A 140 -11.77 6.06 12.44
CA GLU A 140 -10.99 5.52 11.32
C GLU A 140 -9.98 6.57 10.82
N PRO A 141 -8.78 6.59 11.42
CA PRO A 141 -7.79 7.59 11.07
C PRO A 141 -7.13 7.29 9.73
N GLY A 142 -7.42 8.11 8.73
CA GLY A 142 -6.64 8.18 7.50
C GLY A 142 -5.27 8.85 7.70
N LEU A 143 -4.39 8.68 6.71
CA LEU A 143 -3.03 9.26 6.68
C LEU A 143 -3.00 10.78 6.96
N TYR A 144 -4.00 11.50 6.46
CA TYR A 144 -4.13 12.95 6.68
C TYR A 144 -4.19 13.32 8.16
N HIS A 145 -4.92 12.55 8.97
CA HIS A 145 -5.05 12.82 10.40
C HIS A 145 -3.70 12.66 11.10
N VAL A 146 -2.97 11.59 10.78
CA VAL A 146 -1.62 11.38 11.34
C VAL A 146 -0.72 12.58 11.02
N ILE A 147 -0.64 12.99 9.75
CA ILE A 147 0.19 14.13 9.34
C ILE A 147 -0.26 15.43 10.02
N PHE A 148 -1.57 15.67 10.12
CA PHE A 148 -2.11 16.85 10.79
C PHE A 148 -1.65 16.91 12.25
N PHE A 149 -1.83 15.82 13.00
CA PHE A 149 -1.44 15.77 14.41
C PHE A 149 0.08 15.82 14.60
N GLU A 150 0.87 15.22 13.69
CA GLU A 150 2.33 15.39 13.67
C GLU A 150 2.74 16.86 13.52
N LYS A 151 2.10 17.58 12.59
CA LYS A 151 2.39 19.00 12.36
C LYS A 151 1.93 19.87 13.52
N LEU A 152 0.80 19.54 14.14
CA LEU A 152 0.33 20.19 15.36
C LEU A 152 1.34 20.00 16.50
N LEU A 153 1.84 18.77 16.67
CA LEU A 153 2.85 18.44 17.68
C LEU A 153 4.17 19.19 17.45
N GLU A 154 4.64 19.23 16.20
CA GLU A 154 5.85 19.98 15.82
C GLU A 154 5.69 21.48 16.11
N PHE A 155 4.54 22.05 15.75
CA PHE A 155 4.19 23.43 16.06
C PHE A 155 4.24 23.69 17.57
N LEU A 156 3.60 22.86 18.39
CA LEU A 156 3.57 22.99 19.84
C LEU A 156 4.95 22.92 20.48
N LYS A 157 5.78 21.97 20.04
CA LYS A 157 7.18 21.85 20.47
C LYS A 157 7.96 23.13 20.16
N SER A 158 7.77 23.69 18.96
CA SER A 158 8.43 24.95 18.57
C SER A 158 7.94 26.15 19.39
N PHE A 159 6.64 26.21 19.65
CA PHE A 159 5.99 27.27 20.40
C PHE A 159 6.47 27.31 21.85
N ARG A 160 6.51 26.16 22.51
CA ARG A 160 7.05 26.02 23.88
C ARG A 160 8.48 26.52 23.98
N LYS A 161 9.37 26.09 23.08
CA LYS A 161 10.77 26.55 23.06
C LYS A 161 10.87 28.08 22.96
N LYS A 162 10.02 28.71 22.15
CA LYS A 162 9.97 30.16 22.01
C LYS A 162 9.48 30.85 23.28
N ILE A 163 8.46 30.31 23.96
CA ILE A 163 7.99 30.83 25.25
C ILE A 163 9.08 30.75 26.31
N GLU A 164 9.75 29.60 26.43
CA GLU A 164 10.83 29.40 27.40
C GLU A 164 11.99 30.39 27.16
N ALA A 165 12.40 30.57 25.90
CA ALA A 165 13.41 31.55 25.53
C ALA A 165 12.98 32.99 25.87
N GLY A 166 11.71 33.35 25.59
CA GLY A 166 11.14 34.64 25.94
C GLY A 166 11.13 34.88 27.45
N SER A 167 10.77 33.87 28.25
CA SER A 167 10.79 33.92 29.71
C SER A 167 12.20 34.15 30.26
N ILE A 168 13.20 33.42 29.76
CA ILE A 168 14.61 33.61 30.14
C ILE A 168 15.08 35.03 29.80
N TRP A 169 14.77 35.51 28.60
CA TRP A 169 15.15 36.86 28.18
C TRP A 169 14.50 37.94 29.05
N LEU A 170 13.23 37.78 29.39
CA LEU A 170 12.49 38.69 30.27
C LEU A 170 13.06 38.68 31.70
N GLN A 171 13.37 37.50 32.25
CA GLN A 171 14.03 37.38 33.55
C GLN A 171 15.40 38.06 33.57
N ALA A 172 16.23 37.85 32.54
CA ALA A 172 17.53 38.49 32.43
C ALA A 172 17.42 40.02 32.33
N THR A 173 16.44 40.50 31.57
CA THR A 173 16.15 41.93 31.40
C THR A 173 15.67 42.56 32.71
N ASN A 174 14.76 41.89 33.43
CA ASN A 174 14.27 42.33 34.73
C ASN A 174 15.40 42.37 35.77
N LYS A 175 16.23 41.32 35.87
CA LYS A 175 17.42 41.32 36.74
C LYS A 175 18.38 42.46 36.42
N ARG A 176 18.56 42.81 35.15
CA ARG A 176 19.39 43.95 34.74
C ARG A 176 18.76 45.28 35.17
N ALA A 177 17.44 45.42 35.00
CA ALA A 177 16.70 46.61 35.44
C ALA A 177 16.75 46.78 36.97
N GLU A 178 16.60 45.70 37.73
CA GLU A 178 16.72 45.69 39.19
C GLU A 178 18.11 46.15 39.66
N LYS A 179 19.19 45.62 39.05
CA LYS A 179 20.56 46.07 39.33
C LYS A 179 20.72 47.56 39.03
N LYS A 180 20.18 48.04 37.90
CA LYS A 180 20.21 49.47 37.56
C LYS A 180 19.46 50.31 38.61
N ASN A 181 18.29 49.86 39.04
CA ASN A 181 17.49 50.52 40.08
C ASN A 181 18.19 50.51 41.45
N TYR A 182 18.90 49.42 41.78
CA TYR A 182 19.74 49.34 42.98
C TYR A 182 20.84 50.39 42.95
N TRP A 183 21.60 50.47 41.85
CA TRP A 183 22.66 51.47 41.69
C TRP A 183 22.14 52.92 41.63
N ALA A 184 20.96 53.14 41.05
CA ALA A 184 20.32 54.45 41.06
C ALA A 184 19.92 54.88 42.49
N ARG A 185 19.40 53.96 43.31
CA ARG A 185 19.09 54.21 44.73
C ARG A 185 20.37 54.44 45.55
N TYR A 186 21.41 53.65 45.32
CA TYR A 186 22.72 53.87 45.94
C TYR A 186 23.28 55.26 45.63
N LYS A 187 23.25 55.70 44.36
CA LYS A 187 23.71 57.04 43.98
C LYS A 187 22.94 58.17 44.69
N LYS A 188 21.65 57.98 44.99
CA LYS A 188 20.81 58.97 45.69
C LYS A 188 21.05 59.01 47.20
N HIS A 189 21.20 57.85 47.83
CA HIS A 189 21.22 57.72 49.30
C HIS A 189 22.63 57.44 49.88
N GLY A 190 23.63 57.20 49.03
CA GLY A 190 25.03 57.01 49.40
C GLY A 190 25.27 55.79 50.29
N GLY A 191 26.27 55.87 51.17
CA GLY A 191 26.66 54.77 52.06
C GLY A 191 25.56 54.30 53.03
N LYS A 192 24.60 55.16 53.38
CA LYS A 192 23.45 54.80 54.23
C LYS A 192 22.56 53.72 53.60
N PHE A 193 22.48 53.69 52.27
CA PHE A 193 21.74 52.64 51.55
C PHE A 193 22.44 51.28 51.65
N LEU A 194 23.78 51.23 51.65
CA LEU A 194 24.52 49.97 51.79
C LEU A 194 24.44 49.38 53.20
N LEU A 195 24.25 50.24 54.20
CA LEU A 195 24.16 49.87 55.62
C LEU A 195 22.73 49.58 56.07
N SER A 196 21.73 49.67 55.17
CA SER A 196 20.37 49.33 55.56
C SER A 196 20.27 47.82 55.89
N PRO A 197 19.46 47.43 56.89
CA PRO A 197 19.32 46.03 57.30
C PRO A 197 18.97 45.09 56.15
N ASP A 198 18.14 45.56 55.20
CA ASP A 198 17.69 44.78 54.05
C ASP A 198 18.83 44.43 53.06
N HIS A 199 19.80 45.34 52.89
CA HIS A 199 20.92 45.17 51.96
C HIS A 199 22.15 44.54 52.61
N TYR A 200 22.29 44.69 53.93
CA TYR A 200 23.38 44.09 54.69
C TYR A 200 23.28 42.56 54.75
N LEU A 201 22.07 42.03 55.01
CA LEU A 201 21.83 40.58 55.12
C LEU A 201 22.03 39.85 53.79
N THR A 202 21.63 40.47 52.68
CA THR A 202 21.77 39.89 51.33
C THR A 202 23.22 39.86 50.82
N ARG A 203 24.11 40.71 51.37
CA ARG A 203 25.55 40.70 51.04
C ARG A 203 26.38 39.72 51.86
N ASN A 204 25.97 39.44 53.11
CA ASN A 204 26.72 38.57 54.01
C ASN A 204 26.31 37.09 53.91
N ALA A 205 25.23 36.78 53.19
CA ALA A 205 24.74 35.42 52.97
C ALA A 205 25.35 34.72 51.74
N GLY A 206 26.54 35.15 51.30
CA GLY A 206 27.29 34.60 50.17
C GLY A 206 28.48 33.76 50.61
#